data_AF-A0A920JPP6-F1
#
_entry.id   AF-A0A920JPP6-F1
#
_cell.length_a   1.000
_cell.length_b   1.000
_cell.length_c   1.000
_cell.angle_alpha   90.00
_cell.angle_beta   90.00
_cell.angle_gamma   90.00
#
_symmetry.space_group_name_H-M   'P 1'
#
loop_
_entity.id
_entity.type
_entity.pdbx_description
1 polymer ?
#
loop_
_entity_poly.entity_id
_entity_poly.type
_entity_poly.pdbx_seq_one_letter_code
_entity_poly.pdbx_strand_id
1 'polypeptide(L)'
;MLLIVTGEATKFSQYIETMTKEYVVTIKFGYKSSTGDGEGIITKDSTNISNLTRNNIIKTLSSFLGQSYQLPPMHSSVKYNGKKLYQYARDGIEVARKKRKIVISDITLLKKKYRRY
;
A
#
# COMPACT_ATOMS: atom_id res chain seq x y z
N MET A 1 3.68 2.91 -13.44
CA MET A 1 3.13 3.50 -14.67
C MET A 1 2.35 4.76 -14.30
N LEU A 2 2.52 5.86 -15.05
CA LEU A 2 1.75 7.09 -14.90
C LEU A 2 1.02 7.35 -16.22
N LEU A 3 -0.31 7.44 -16.17
CA LEU A 3 -1.12 7.77 -17.34
C LEU A 3 -1.31 9.28 -17.39
N ILE A 4 -0.97 9.87 -18.54
CA ILE A 4 -1.11 11.31 -18.80
C ILE A 4 -2.21 11.45 -19.84
N VAL A 5 -3.30 12.13 -19.48
CA VAL A 5 -4.42 12.45 -20.37
C VAL A 5 -4.48 13.95 -20.59
N THR A 6 -4.65 14.38 -21.84
CA THR A 6 -4.64 15.80 -22.24
C THR A 6 -5.82 16.12 -23.16
N GLY A 7 -6.18 17.40 -23.25
CA GLY A 7 -7.26 17.88 -24.11
C GLY A 7 -8.62 17.23 -23.78
N GLU A 8 -9.39 16.94 -24.81
CA GLU A 8 -10.71 16.31 -24.70
C GLU A 8 -10.68 14.94 -24.01
N ALA A 9 -9.56 14.22 -24.08
CA ALA A 9 -9.42 12.91 -23.44
C ALA A 9 -9.49 12.97 -21.90
N THR A 10 -9.26 14.15 -21.30
CA THR A 10 -9.40 14.36 -19.84
C THR A 10 -10.80 14.05 -19.33
N LYS A 11 -11.83 14.18 -20.19
CA LYS A 11 -13.22 13.79 -19.88
C LYS A 11 -13.36 12.31 -19.51
N PHE A 12 -12.45 11.45 -19.96
CA PHE A 12 -12.46 10.01 -19.69
C PHE A 12 -11.54 9.59 -18.54
N SER A 13 -10.87 10.53 -17.87
CA SER A 13 -9.95 10.26 -16.76
C SER A 13 -10.56 9.41 -15.64
N GLN A 14 -11.86 9.58 -15.36
CA GLN A 14 -12.57 8.81 -14.34
C GLN A 14 -12.61 7.32 -14.63
N TYR A 15 -12.76 6.91 -15.90
CA TYR A 15 -12.73 5.49 -16.27
C TYR A 15 -11.35 4.88 -16.03
N ILE A 16 -10.30 5.63 -16.35
CA ILE A 16 -8.91 5.22 -16.14
C ILE A 16 -8.61 5.02 -14.65
N GLU A 17 -9.14 5.88 -13.79
CA GLU A 17 -8.96 5.76 -12.34
C GLU A 17 -9.52 4.45 -11.77
N THR A 18 -10.57 3.91 -12.38
CA THR A 18 -11.23 2.65 -11.96
C THR A 18 -10.58 1.39 -12.50
N MET A 19 -9.60 1.50 -13.41
CA MET A 19 -8.92 0.34 -13.96
C MET A 19 -8.12 -0.41 -12.90
N THR A 20 -7.98 -1.72 -13.12
CA THR A 20 -7.10 -2.57 -12.32
C THR A 20 -5.65 -2.11 -12.48
N LYS A 21 -4.87 -2.26 -11.40
CA LYS A 21 -3.48 -1.84 -11.34
C LYS A 21 -2.63 -3.00 -10.86
N GLU A 22 -1.50 -3.18 -11.49
CA GLU A 22 -0.49 -4.17 -11.13
C GLU A 22 0.73 -3.47 -10.52
N TYR A 23 1.32 -4.10 -9.52
CA TYR A 23 2.45 -3.55 -8.78
C TYR A 23 3.47 -4.63 -8.47
N VAL A 24 4.75 -4.27 -8.61
CA VAL A 24 5.86 -5.05 -8.09
C VAL A 24 6.39 -4.34 -6.84
N VAL A 25 6.37 -5.05 -5.70
CA VAL A 25 6.74 -4.49 -4.40
C VAL A 25 7.84 -5.33 -3.75
N THR A 26 8.79 -4.66 -3.10
CA THR A 26 9.78 -5.30 -2.21
C THR A 26 9.52 -4.87 -0.78
N ILE A 27 9.37 -5.84 0.12
CA ILE A 27 9.13 -5.60 1.55
C ILE A 27 10.37 -6.00 2.35
N LYS A 28 10.78 -5.13 3.28
CA LYS A 28 11.83 -5.42 4.25
C LYS A 28 11.21 -5.77 5.60
N PHE A 29 11.24 -7.04 5.97
CA PHE A 29 10.72 -7.51 7.26
C PHE A 29 11.63 -7.17 8.43
N GLY A 30 11.06 -7.07 9.64
CA GLY A 30 11.78 -6.70 10.87
C GLY A 30 12.00 -5.20 11.06
N TYR A 31 11.35 -4.38 10.23
CA TYR A 31 11.41 -2.93 10.28
C TYR A 31 10.02 -2.35 10.03
N LYS A 32 9.77 -1.18 10.60
CA LYS A 32 8.55 -0.39 10.37
C LYS A 32 8.94 1.02 9.94
N SER A 33 8.17 1.58 9.02
CA SER A 33 8.33 2.95 8.55
C SER A 33 7.14 3.80 9.01
N SER A 34 7.40 5.06 9.37
CA SER A 34 6.36 6.03 9.74
C SER A 34 5.36 6.31 8.60
N THR A 35 5.81 6.20 7.34
CA THR A 35 4.99 6.47 6.13
C THR A 35 4.46 5.19 5.47
N GLY A 36 4.98 4.02 5.87
CA GLY A 36 4.64 2.73 5.28
C GLY A 36 5.43 2.38 4.00
N ASP A 37 6.40 3.21 3.63
CA ASP A 37 7.33 3.01 2.51
C ASP A 37 8.79 3.28 2.92
N GLY A 38 9.69 3.33 1.94
CA GLY A 38 11.13 3.54 2.17
C GLY A 38 11.55 4.98 2.46
N GLU A 39 10.63 5.96 2.43
CA GLU A 39 10.96 7.39 2.57
C GLU A 39 10.81 7.90 4.02
N GLY A 40 10.03 7.19 4.84
CA GLY A 40 9.78 7.55 6.23
C GLY A 40 10.93 7.20 7.19
N ILE A 41 10.72 7.52 8.47
CA ILE A 41 11.65 7.13 9.54
C ILE A 41 11.51 5.62 9.76
N ILE A 42 12.61 4.89 9.55
CA ILE A 42 12.66 3.45 9.69
C ILE A 42 13.10 3.09 11.11
N THR A 43 12.26 2.34 11.83
CA THR A 43 12.56 1.78 13.14
C THR A 43 12.64 0.26 13.09
N LYS A 44 13.49 -0.33 13.92
CA LYS A 44 13.56 -1.79 14.05
C LYS A 44 12.30 -2.27 14.74
N ASP A 45 11.67 -3.27 14.15
CA ASP A 45 10.52 -3.94 14.73
C ASP A 45 11.01 -5.16 15.52
N SER A 46 10.57 -5.29 16.78
CA SER A 46 10.90 -6.43 17.64
C SER A 46 10.14 -7.70 17.28
N THR A 47 9.30 -7.66 16.24
CA THR A 47 8.57 -8.83 15.74
C THR A 47 9.52 -9.97 15.38
N ASN A 48 9.23 -11.15 15.90
CA ASN A 48 9.99 -12.36 15.59
C ASN A 48 9.79 -12.75 14.12
N ILE A 49 10.88 -12.74 13.35
CA ILE A 49 10.90 -13.09 11.93
C ILE A 49 11.37 -14.52 11.64
N SER A 50 11.60 -15.35 12.67
CA SER A 50 12.07 -16.74 12.51
C SER A 50 11.14 -17.59 11.65
N ASN A 51 9.84 -17.30 11.71
CA ASN A 51 8.80 -18.04 11.00
C ASN A 51 8.57 -17.57 9.55
N LEU A 52 9.40 -16.67 9.01
CA LEU A 52 9.31 -16.20 7.61
C LEU A 52 9.82 -17.26 6.61
N THR A 53 9.31 -18.48 6.65
CA THR A 53 9.61 -19.50 5.63
C THR A 53 8.91 -19.15 4.32
N ARG A 54 9.42 -19.66 3.19
CA ARG A 54 8.78 -19.43 1.87
C ARG A 54 7.32 -19.90 1.87
N ASN A 55 7.05 -21.06 2.46
CA ASN A 55 5.71 -21.64 2.51
C ASN A 55 4.76 -20.80 3.36
N ASN A 56 5.22 -20.30 4.52
CA ASN A 56 4.41 -19.41 5.36
C ASN A 56 4.10 -18.11 4.63
N ILE A 57 5.08 -17.52 3.94
CA ILE A 57 4.85 -16.30 3.14
C ILE A 57 3.79 -16.57 2.07
N ILE A 58 3.92 -17.63 1.28
CA ILE A 58 2.95 -17.96 0.22
C ILE A 58 1.55 -18.16 0.83
N LYS A 59 1.44 -18.93 1.92
CA LYS A 59 0.17 -19.15 2.62
C LYS A 59 -0.46 -17.84 3.09
N THR A 60 0.33 -16.94 3.68
CA THR A 60 -0.14 -15.62 4.10
C THR A 60 -0.55 -14.76 2.91
N LEU A 61 0.19 -14.79 1.79
CA LEU A 61 -0.19 -14.08 0.57
C LEU A 61 -1.56 -14.53 0.05
N SER A 62 -1.81 -15.84 0.02
CA SER A 62 -3.12 -16.39 -0.39
C SER A 62 -4.28 -15.89 0.46
N SER A 63 -4.04 -15.58 1.75
CA SER A 63 -5.09 -15.03 2.62
C SER A 63 -5.54 -13.60 2.27
N PHE A 64 -4.77 -12.88 1.44
CA PHE A 64 -5.13 -11.55 0.97
C PHE A 64 -5.96 -11.55 -0.32
N LEU A 65 -6.05 -12.69 -1.02
CA LEU A 65 -6.83 -12.80 -2.26
C LEU A 65 -8.32 -12.54 -2.00
N GLY A 66 -8.98 -11.93 -2.99
CA GLY A 66 -10.40 -11.62 -2.94
C GLY A 66 -10.71 -10.26 -2.29
N GLN A 67 -11.89 -10.16 -1.68
CA GLN A 67 -12.43 -8.90 -1.17
C GLN A 67 -11.98 -8.68 0.29
N SER A 68 -11.49 -7.47 0.59
CA SER A 68 -11.17 -7.08 1.96
C SER A 68 -11.40 -5.59 2.20
N TYR A 69 -11.30 -5.15 3.46
CA TYR A 69 -11.48 -3.76 3.86
C TYR A 69 -10.17 -3.19 4.39
N GLN A 70 -9.62 -2.20 3.70
CA GLN A 70 -8.36 -1.55 4.07
C GLN A 70 -8.61 -0.14 4.62
N LEU A 71 -7.92 0.20 5.70
CA LEU A 71 -7.87 1.58 6.18
C LEU A 71 -6.86 2.37 5.33
N PRO A 72 -7.25 3.46 4.65
CA PRO A 72 -6.31 4.29 3.91
C PRO A 72 -5.25 4.88 4.83
N PRO A 73 -3.96 4.99 4.43
CA PRO A 73 -2.94 5.63 5.23
C PRO A 73 -3.18 7.15 5.33
N MET A 74 -2.63 7.78 6.37
CA MET A 74 -2.68 9.24 6.56
C MET A 74 -1.95 9.98 5.42
N HIS A 75 -0.81 9.45 4.97
CA HIS A 75 -0.13 9.95 3.77
C HIS A 75 -0.83 9.44 2.50
N SER A 76 -2.01 9.98 2.19
CA SER A 76 -2.72 9.66 0.95
C SER A 76 -3.52 10.83 0.37
N SER A 77 -3.86 10.72 -0.91
CA SER A 77 -4.67 11.71 -1.64
C SER A 77 -6.18 11.60 -1.39
N VAL A 78 -6.62 10.68 -0.52
CA VAL A 78 -8.04 10.54 -0.14
C VAL A 78 -8.49 11.82 0.54
N LYS A 79 -9.72 12.29 0.26
CA LYS A 79 -10.26 13.50 0.88
C LYS A 79 -11.04 13.19 2.15
N TYR A 80 -10.85 14.02 3.17
CA TYR A 80 -11.64 14.09 4.40
C TYR A 80 -12.05 15.56 4.63
N ASN A 81 -13.35 15.82 4.69
CA ASN A 81 -13.93 17.17 4.81
C ASN A 81 -13.30 18.19 3.84
N GLY A 82 -13.21 17.83 2.56
CA GLY A 82 -12.71 18.71 1.49
C GLY A 82 -11.18 18.80 1.35
N LYS A 83 -10.39 18.42 2.36
CA LYS A 83 -8.91 18.41 2.31
C LYS A 83 -8.36 16.99 2.14
N LYS A 84 -7.19 16.83 1.52
CA LYS A 84 -6.52 15.52 1.33
C LYS A 84 -5.88 15.05 2.65
N LEU A 85 -5.87 13.74 2.92
CA LEU A 85 -5.34 13.15 4.16
C LEU A 85 -3.88 13.52 4.41
N TYR A 86 -3.05 13.59 3.37
CA TYR A 86 -1.64 13.98 3.55
C TYR A 86 -1.47 15.42 4.05
N GLN A 87 -2.45 16.30 3.85
CA GLN A 87 -2.40 17.68 4.36
C GLN A 87 -2.52 17.65 5.89
N TYR A 88 -3.52 16.94 6.42
CA TYR A 88 -3.65 16.72 7.86
C TYR A 88 -2.42 16.03 8.46
N ALA A 89 -1.87 15.03 7.75
CA ALA A 89 -0.66 14.33 8.21
C ALA A 89 0.55 15.25 8.36
N ARG A 90 0.73 16.21 7.44
CA ARG A 90 1.80 17.23 7.52
C ARG A 90 1.60 18.21 8.68
N ASP A 91 0.35 18.52 8.99
CA ASP A 91 -0.01 19.35 10.13
C ASP A 91 0.04 18.58 11.48
N GLY A 92 0.41 17.29 11.46
CA GLY A 92 0.46 16.43 12.64
C GLY A 92 -0.92 16.02 13.17
N ILE A 93 -1.99 16.23 12.38
CA ILE A 93 -3.38 15.97 12.77
C ILE A 93 -3.79 14.58 12.26
N GLU A 94 -4.13 13.69 13.18
CA GLU A 94 -4.75 12.41 12.83
C GLU A 94 -6.27 12.56 12.72
N VAL A 95 -6.85 12.02 11.64
CA VAL A 95 -8.30 12.06 11.39
C VAL A 95 -8.87 10.65 11.29
N ALA A 96 -10.13 10.51 11.71
CA ALA A 96 -10.87 9.26 11.58
C ALA A 96 -11.11 8.92 10.10
N ARG A 97 -10.68 7.71 9.70
CA ARG A 97 -10.75 7.23 8.32
C ARG A 97 -11.68 6.02 8.25
N LYS A 98 -12.55 5.98 7.25
CA LYS A 98 -13.38 4.80 6.98
C LYS A 98 -12.57 3.77 6.22
N LYS A 99 -12.75 2.49 6.53
CA LYS A 99 -12.19 1.41 5.71
C LYS A 99 -12.88 1.41 4.34
N ARG A 100 -12.11 1.17 3.29
CA ARG A 100 -12.62 1.04 1.91
C ARG A 100 -12.51 -0.40 1.45
N LYS A 101 -13.46 -0.82 0.63
CA LYS A 101 -13.42 -2.12 -0.03
C LYS A 101 -12.29 -2.14 -1.07
N ILE A 102 -11.51 -3.21 -1.07
CA ILE A 102 -10.50 -3.51 -2.09
C ILE A 102 -10.68 -4.94 -2.59
N VAL A 103 -10.16 -5.23 -3.77
CA VAL A 103 -10.12 -6.58 -4.34
C VAL A 103 -8.71 -6.86 -4.82
N ILE A 104 -8.12 -7.96 -4.35
CA ILE A 104 -6.83 -8.47 -4.85
C ILE A 104 -7.16 -9.68 -5.71
N SER A 105 -7.04 -9.53 -7.04
CA SER A 105 -7.34 -10.58 -8.00
C SER A 105 -6.22 -11.60 -8.14
N ASP A 106 -4.97 -11.16 -8.01
CA ASP A 106 -3.79 -12.02 -8.02
C ASP A 106 -2.70 -11.47 -7.08
N ILE A 107 -1.91 -12.36 -6.50
CA ILE A 107 -0.75 -12.02 -5.69
C ILE A 107 0.28 -13.16 -5.71
N THR A 108 1.48 -12.85 -6.19
CA THR A 108 2.53 -13.86 -6.39
C THR A 108 3.85 -13.46 -5.73
N LEU A 109 4.50 -14.42 -5.06
CA LEU A 109 5.84 -14.24 -4.51
C LEU A 109 6.91 -14.37 -5.61
N LEU A 110 7.45 -13.25 -6.07
CA LEU A 110 8.48 -13.23 -7.12
C LEU A 110 9.84 -13.74 -6.63
N LYS A 111 10.36 -13.19 -5.51
CA LYS A 111 11.68 -13.53 -4.99
C LYS A 111 11.77 -13.30 -3.49
N LYS A 112 12.44 -14.21 -2.79
CA LYS A 112 12.90 -14.00 -1.41
C LYS A 112 14.42 -13.82 -1.41
N LYS A 113 14.90 -12.68 -0.93
CA LYS A 113 16.34 -12.41 -0.74
C LYS A 113 16.68 -12.48 0.75
N TYR A 114 17.81 -13.09 1.08
CA TYR A 114 18.43 -12.96 2.39
C TYR A 114 19.52 -11.89 2.27
N ARG A 115 19.63 -10.99 3.25
CA ARG A 115 20.88 -10.22 3.40
C ARG A 115 21.94 -11.24 3.83
N ARG A 116 22.79 -11.65 2.88
CA ARG A 116 24.11 -12.15 3.23
C ARG A 116 24.87 -10.96 3.79
N TYR A 117 25.44 -11.13 4.98
CA TYR A 117 26.40 -10.19 5.54
C TYR A 117 27.63 -10.12 4.64
#